data_AF-B7GDW1-F1
#
_entry.id   AF-B7GDW1-F1
#
_cell.length_a   1.000
_cell.length_b   1.000
_cell.length_c   1.000
_cell.angle_alpha   90.00
_cell.angle_beta   90.00
_cell.angle_gamma   90.00
#
_symmetry.space_group_name_H-M   'P 1'
#
loop_
_entity.id
_entity.type
_entity.pdbx_description
1 polymer ?
#
loop_
_entity_poly.entity_id
_entity_poly.type
_entity_poly.pdbx_seq_one_letter_code
_entity_poly.pdbx_strand_id
1 'polypeptide(L)'
;MAVSIYGARVDVLREEYLISRIRSTTQSLEGSGESSVARNEEQSKPEAGSCDEGVGSEAETILPSLNASPNSDAADAENPGEPVPQKEIIKLYKSSRLKGYITLFLASFINYDASQKSSDVISSIAVPSTSQQRRYSVAVSVVSLVVSGAALLSHLDRVTPLEKVWISAFKSKSRFELFLALFLVLWWSIAVGIETTVKGIAGDGKEQYSLYYSAWTCCFSSYWILERWWVDCGLASFKSFITSWPYRAPGWLCILFLNAFTFAWYMDLWRNHSGLDDGRLASILIYRQFDEVKDGLWQFLIIMTVFTFVPSLAFVLAEIFRETKPDGSNEEKSRAENTAEGVSLLLLVVGWVPAIMMATTPGGPASLVGNAYFFSWFLAIFIAETAVWFVHDLRQAIHKSLRERNAEYQEKQRQVLERARTIQQLKEEEETRSNRNIRLERASTEFFDAVDE
;
A
#
# COMPACT_ATOMS: atom_id res chain seq x y z
N MET A 1 -1.42 -2.28 10.14
CA MET A 1 -2.41 -2.36 9.04
C MET A 1 -3.83 -2.10 9.54
N ALA A 2 -4.31 -2.76 10.60
CA ALA A 2 -5.61 -2.45 11.24
C ALA A 2 -5.78 -0.96 11.65
N VAL A 3 -4.72 -0.30 12.10
CA VAL A 3 -4.73 1.15 12.44
C VAL A 3 -4.95 2.06 11.22
N SER A 4 -4.56 1.62 10.01
CA SER A 4 -4.75 2.40 8.78
C SER A 4 -6.19 2.31 8.26
N ILE A 5 -6.83 1.15 8.46
CA ILE A 5 -8.24 0.91 8.10
C ILE A 5 -9.16 1.70 9.05
N TYR A 6 -8.81 1.79 10.33
CA TYR A 6 -9.53 2.65 11.27
C TYR A 6 -9.36 4.14 10.95
N GLY A 7 -8.18 4.58 10.49
CA GLY A 7 -7.95 5.96 10.05
C GLY A 7 -8.85 6.37 8.88
N ALA A 8 -8.84 5.59 7.79
CA ALA A 8 -9.65 5.88 6.60
C ALA A 8 -11.16 5.87 6.89
N ARG A 9 -11.62 5.02 7.82
CA ARG A 9 -13.03 4.97 8.22
C ARG A 9 -13.45 6.17 9.07
N VAL A 10 -12.54 6.73 9.87
CA VAL A 10 -12.78 7.96 10.64
C VAL A 10 -12.87 9.19 9.73
N ASP A 11 -12.05 9.24 8.67
CA ASP A 11 -12.07 10.35 7.72
C ASP A 11 -13.36 10.39 6.89
N VAL A 12 -13.86 9.22 6.45
CA VAL A 12 -15.16 9.11 5.74
C VAL A 12 -16.33 9.51 6.65
N LEU A 13 -16.32 9.08 7.92
CA LEU A 13 -17.37 9.47 8.89
C LEU A 13 -17.31 10.97 9.23
N ARG A 14 -16.11 11.57 9.22
CA ARG A 14 -15.92 13.02 9.43
C ARG A 14 -16.47 13.82 8.25
N GLU A 15 -16.26 13.37 7.00
CA GLU A 15 -16.83 14.01 5.81
C GLU A 15 -18.36 13.91 5.79
N GLU A 16 -18.95 12.74 6.09
CA GLU A 16 -20.41 12.58 6.14
C GLU A 16 -21.05 13.48 7.21
N TYR A 17 -20.39 13.64 8.37
CA TYR A 17 -20.84 14.54 9.42
C TYR A 17 -20.79 16.02 8.99
N LEU A 18 -19.72 16.44 8.30
CA LEU A 18 -19.59 17.80 7.77
C LEU A 18 -20.66 18.11 6.71
N ILE A 19 -20.91 17.18 5.80
CA ILE A 19 -21.95 17.33 4.75
C ILE A 19 -23.34 17.42 5.38
N SER A 20 -23.63 16.58 6.38
CA SER A 20 -24.89 16.62 7.14
C SER A 20 -25.10 17.97 7.84
N ARG A 21 -24.03 18.49 8.49
CA ARG A 21 -24.08 19.77 9.19
C ARG A 21 -24.30 20.94 8.23
N ILE A 22 -23.60 20.99 7.09
CA ILE A 22 -23.80 22.03 6.07
C ILE A 22 -25.25 22.01 5.57
N ARG A 23 -25.80 20.83 5.27
CA ARG A 23 -27.18 20.69 4.78
C ARG A 23 -28.21 21.16 5.81
N SER A 24 -27.96 20.91 7.10
CA SER A 24 -28.83 21.40 8.20
C SER A 24 -28.79 22.93 8.32
N THR A 25 -27.63 23.56 8.11
CA THR A 25 -27.48 25.01 8.17
C THR A 25 -28.12 25.70 6.97
N THR A 26 -28.03 25.11 5.76
CA THR A 26 -28.67 25.66 4.55
C THR A 26 -30.20 25.59 4.65
N GLN A 27 -30.76 24.50 5.18
CA GLN A 27 -32.21 24.39 5.41
C GLN A 27 -32.71 25.34 6.51
N SER A 28 -31.86 25.65 7.50
CA SER A 28 -32.19 26.65 8.53
C SER A 28 -32.19 28.09 8.00
N LEU A 29 -31.45 28.37 6.91
CA LEU A 29 -31.38 29.70 6.31
C LEU A 29 -32.49 29.95 5.27
N GLU A 30 -33.00 28.90 4.63
CA GLU A 30 -34.16 29.01 3.72
C GLU A 30 -35.50 29.10 4.46
N GLY A 31 -35.54 28.78 5.77
CA GLY A 31 -36.74 28.83 6.60
C GLY A 31 -37.01 30.17 7.29
N SER A 32 -36.12 31.16 7.20
CA SER A 32 -36.31 32.46 7.86
C SER A 32 -36.17 33.65 6.91
N GLY A 33 -37.31 34.20 6.50
CA GLY A 33 -37.44 35.66 6.38
C GLY A 33 -37.50 36.24 4.97
N GLU A 34 -38.69 36.18 4.37
CA GLU A 34 -39.29 37.40 3.81
C GLU A 34 -39.49 38.42 4.95
N SER A 35 -38.89 39.61 4.84
CA SER A 35 -39.49 40.92 5.17
C SER A 35 -38.43 41.98 5.53
N SER A 36 -38.64 43.17 4.96
CA SER A 36 -38.15 44.50 5.35
C SER A 36 -36.76 44.97 4.87
N VAL A 37 -36.87 45.87 3.89
CA VAL A 37 -36.00 46.97 3.47
C VAL A 37 -35.38 47.77 4.65
N ALA A 38 -34.05 48.01 4.62
CA ALA A 38 -33.43 49.35 4.66
C ALA A 38 -31.89 49.31 4.86
N ARG A 39 -31.17 49.88 3.88
CA ARG A 39 -30.01 50.78 3.96
C ARG A 39 -29.01 50.65 5.14
N ASN A 40 -27.76 50.26 4.84
CA ASN A 40 -26.57 51.08 5.09
C ASN A 40 -25.30 50.50 4.44
N GLU A 41 -24.52 51.40 3.86
CA GLU A 41 -23.14 51.20 3.42
C GLU A 41 -22.22 51.05 4.64
N GLU A 42 -21.40 50.00 4.68
CA GLU A 42 -20.06 50.06 5.30
C GLU A 42 -19.18 48.88 4.85
N GLN A 43 -18.36 49.18 3.85
CA GLN A 43 -16.92 48.95 3.80
C GLN A 43 -16.32 47.93 4.81
N SER A 44 -16.01 46.71 4.37
CA SER A 44 -14.74 46.01 4.67
C SER A 44 -14.63 44.66 3.95
N LYS A 45 -13.45 44.40 3.40
CA LYS A 45 -12.98 43.17 2.77
C LYS A 45 -11.46 43.13 3.05
N PRO A 46 -10.77 41.99 3.03
CA PRO A 46 -11.02 40.71 3.69
C PRO A 46 -9.81 40.26 4.55
N GLU A 47 -10.00 39.35 5.51
CA GLU A 47 -8.89 38.52 6.02
C GLU A 47 -9.08 37.08 5.54
N ALA A 48 -8.36 36.75 4.46
CA ALA A 48 -8.14 35.38 4.01
C ALA A 48 -6.83 34.89 4.64
N GLY A 49 -6.93 34.00 5.63
CA GLY A 49 -5.79 33.25 6.15
C GLY A 49 -5.50 32.07 5.23
N SER A 50 -4.59 32.26 4.27
CA SER A 50 -3.98 31.18 3.48
C SER A 50 -2.75 30.65 4.22
N CYS A 51 -2.80 29.39 4.67
CA CYS A 51 -1.59 28.64 5.01
C CYS A 51 -1.07 28.00 3.71
N ASP A 52 -0.14 28.69 3.06
CA ASP A 52 0.64 28.18 1.95
C ASP A 52 1.89 27.48 2.53
N GLU A 53 1.92 26.15 2.49
CA GLU A 53 3.15 25.37 2.66
C GLU A 53 3.86 25.32 1.29
N GLY A 54 4.69 26.33 1.05
CA GLY A 54 5.60 26.35 -0.09
C GLY A 54 6.75 25.35 0.10
N VAL A 55 6.63 24.17 -0.49
CA VAL A 55 7.77 23.26 -0.74
C VAL A 55 8.45 23.73 -2.03
N GLY A 56 9.38 24.67 -1.88
CA GLY A 56 10.33 25.03 -2.93
C GLY A 56 11.42 23.98 -3.05
N SER A 57 11.32 23.12 -4.08
CA SER A 57 12.37 22.21 -4.50
C SER A 57 13.17 22.88 -5.63
N GLU A 58 14.17 23.68 -5.27
CA GLU A 58 15.17 24.15 -6.24
C GLU A 58 16.17 23.01 -6.51
N ALA A 59 16.13 22.50 -7.73
CA ALA A 59 17.13 21.59 -8.27
C ALA A 59 18.34 22.41 -8.74
N GLU A 60 19.36 22.50 -7.88
CA GLU A 60 20.63 23.14 -8.21
C GLU A 60 21.40 22.24 -9.22
N THR A 61 21.48 22.73 -10.46
CA THR A 61 22.21 22.11 -11.56
C THR A 61 23.68 22.51 -11.47
N ILE A 62 24.54 21.58 -11.06
CA ILE A 62 26.00 21.77 -11.00
C ILE A 62 26.57 21.60 -12.41
N LEU A 63 27.02 22.71 -13.02
CA LEU A 63 27.96 22.71 -14.14
C LEU A 63 29.34 23.20 -13.66
N PRO A 64 30.46 22.57 -14.09
CA PRO A 64 31.79 23.02 -13.71
C PRO A 64 32.32 24.03 -14.74
N SER A 65 32.50 25.30 -14.34
CA SER A 65 33.29 26.26 -15.12
C SER A 65 34.69 26.41 -14.52
N LEU A 66 35.66 25.83 -15.20
CA LEU A 66 37.07 26.20 -15.11
C LEU A 66 37.25 27.65 -15.56
N ASN A 67 37.86 28.50 -14.73
CA ASN A 67 38.82 29.50 -15.20
C ASN A 67 39.72 29.95 -14.07
N ALA A 68 41.00 30.04 -14.40
CA ALA A 68 42.10 30.32 -13.50
C ALA A 68 42.60 31.77 -13.63
N SER A 69 43.24 32.21 -12.54
CA SER A 69 44.29 33.25 -12.45
C SER A 69 43.83 34.70 -12.19
N PRO A 70 44.71 35.58 -11.67
CA PRO A 70 45.43 35.50 -10.39
C PRO A 70 45.39 36.84 -9.60
N ASN A 71 45.84 36.80 -8.34
CA ASN A 71 46.32 37.92 -7.51
C ASN A 71 45.41 39.15 -7.34
N SER A 72 44.83 39.27 -6.15
CA SER A 72 44.78 40.57 -5.46
C SER A 72 45.03 40.37 -3.97
N ASP A 73 46.15 40.90 -3.52
CA ASP A 73 46.44 41.16 -2.12
C ASP A 73 45.46 42.23 -1.64
N ALA A 74 44.43 41.82 -0.92
CA ALA A 74 43.54 42.72 -0.19
C ALA A 74 43.35 42.17 1.22
N ALA A 75 43.95 42.89 2.17
CA ALA A 75 43.76 42.71 3.59
C ALA A 75 42.34 43.19 3.94
N ASP A 76 41.39 42.26 4.06
CA ASP A 76 40.05 42.53 4.53
C ASP A 76 39.72 41.72 5.78
N ALA A 77 39.51 42.49 6.84
CA ALA A 77 38.68 42.27 8.02
C ALA A 77 38.35 40.82 8.40
N GLU A 78 38.93 40.39 9.54
CA GLU A 78 38.39 39.32 10.37
C GLU A 78 36.89 39.55 10.60
N ASN A 79 36.05 38.78 9.91
CA ASN A 79 34.62 38.70 10.17
C ASN A 79 34.45 37.82 11.42
N PRO A 80 34.12 38.40 12.60
CA PRO A 80 34.07 37.64 13.83
C PRO A 80 32.71 36.95 13.91
N GLY A 81 32.71 35.64 13.71
CA GLY A 81 31.68 34.77 14.29
C GLY A 81 30.61 34.28 13.32
N GLU A 82 30.99 33.62 12.23
CA GLU A 82 30.13 32.53 11.75
C GLU A 82 30.16 31.43 12.83
N PRO A 83 29.02 31.09 13.47
CA PRO A 83 28.99 30.04 14.47
C PRO A 83 29.38 28.73 13.79
N VAL A 84 30.57 28.22 14.13
CA VAL A 84 31.04 26.91 13.67
C VAL A 84 29.88 25.92 13.90
N PRO A 85 29.32 25.30 12.83
CA PRO A 85 28.18 24.42 12.97
C PRO A 85 28.55 23.33 13.96
N GLN A 86 27.89 23.34 15.12
CA GLN A 86 28.13 22.34 16.14
C GLN A 86 27.86 20.99 15.51
N LYS A 87 28.94 20.21 15.30
CA LYS A 87 28.89 18.89 14.71
C LYS A 87 27.96 18.04 15.57
N GLU A 88 26.73 17.83 15.10
CA GLU A 88 25.73 17.07 15.85
C GLU A 88 26.32 15.72 16.24
N ILE A 89 26.44 15.49 17.54
CA ILE A 89 26.95 14.23 18.07
C ILE A 89 25.91 13.16 17.74
N ILE A 90 26.23 12.28 16.79
CA ILE A 90 25.36 11.19 16.35
C ILE A 90 25.14 10.23 17.52
N LYS A 91 23.89 10.12 17.98
CA LYS A 91 23.50 9.26 19.11
C LYS A 91 22.92 7.95 18.59
N LEU A 92 23.74 6.88 18.54
CA LEU A 92 23.34 5.57 18.01
C LEU A 92 22.12 4.94 18.71
N TYR A 93 21.98 5.13 20.02
CA TYR A 93 20.85 4.57 20.78
C TYR A 93 19.47 5.13 20.36
N LYS A 94 19.44 6.24 19.62
CA LYS A 94 18.21 6.80 19.03
C LYS A 94 17.90 6.25 17.64
N SER A 95 18.77 5.39 17.10
CA SER A 95 18.59 4.78 15.78
C SER A 95 17.27 4.02 15.70
N SER A 96 16.52 4.24 14.63
CA SER A 96 15.25 3.56 14.37
C SER A 96 15.44 2.04 14.20
N ARG A 97 16.66 1.62 13.83
CA ARG A 97 17.10 0.24 13.59
C ARG A 97 17.30 -0.57 14.87
N LEU A 98 17.58 0.09 15.99
CA LEU A 98 17.82 -0.56 17.29
C LEU A 98 16.67 -1.49 17.70
N LYS A 99 15.42 -1.07 17.44
CA LYS A 99 14.24 -1.89 17.70
C LYS A 99 14.28 -3.21 16.92
N GLY A 100 14.74 -3.19 15.68
CA GLY A 100 14.88 -4.39 14.85
C GLY A 100 15.91 -5.36 15.44
N TYR A 101 17.07 -4.86 15.88
CA TYR A 101 18.10 -5.69 16.53
C TYR A 101 17.62 -6.29 17.85
N ILE A 102 16.87 -5.54 18.68
CA ILE A 102 16.28 -6.06 19.93
C ILE A 102 15.29 -7.18 19.61
N THR A 103 14.36 -6.97 18.66
CA THR A 103 13.39 -7.98 18.27
C THR A 103 14.08 -9.22 17.71
N LEU A 104 15.09 -9.06 16.86
CA LEU A 104 15.87 -10.17 16.31
C LEU A 104 16.59 -10.96 17.41
N PHE A 105 17.19 -10.28 18.38
CA PHE A 105 17.86 -10.92 19.51
C PHE A 105 16.89 -11.77 20.34
N LEU A 106 15.75 -11.19 20.73
CA LEU A 106 14.73 -11.90 21.52
C LEU A 106 14.11 -13.07 20.74
N ALA A 107 13.79 -12.87 19.46
CA ALA A 107 13.26 -13.93 18.61
C ALA A 107 14.27 -15.06 18.41
N SER A 108 15.55 -14.74 18.22
CA SER A 108 16.63 -15.74 18.10
C SER A 108 16.84 -16.51 19.39
N PHE A 109 16.63 -15.86 20.56
CA PHE A 109 16.69 -16.52 21.86
C PHE A 109 15.56 -17.55 22.01
N ILE A 110 14.32 -17.15 21.67
CA ILE A 110 13.16 -18.04 21.69
C ILE A 110 13.36 -19.21 20.72
N ASN A 111 13.88 -18.94 19.51
CA ASN A 111 14.15 -19.98 18.52
C ASN A 111 15.23 -20.97 19.03
N TYR A 112 16.31 -20.47 19.64
CA TYR A 112 17.33 -21.32 20.27
C TYR A 112 16.75 -22.22 21.37
N ASP A 113 15.97 -21.66 22.31
CA ASP A 113 15.37 -22.42 23.41
C ASP A 113 14.39 -23.49 22.88
N ALA A 114 13.53 -23.10 21.93
CA ALA A 114 12.60 -24.03 21.27
C ALA A 114 13.35 -25.14 20.51
N SER A 115 14.45 -24.80 19.85
CA SER A 115 15.29 -25.77 19.14
C SER A 115 15.88 -26.81 20.08
N GLN A 116 16.37 -26.40 21.26
CA GLN A 116 16.94 -27.35 22.23
C GLN A 116 15.89 -28.35 22.72
N LYS A 117 14.69 -27.84 23.06
CA LYS A 117 13.55 -28.61 23.58
C LYS A 117 12.83 -29.46 22.52
N SER A 118 13.21 -29.35 21.25
CA SER A 118 12.58 -30.04 20.13
C SER A 118 12.67 -31.58 20.15
N SER A 119 13.49 -32.19 21.03
CA SER A 119 13.47 -33.65 21.29
C SER A 119 12.35 -34.08 22.20
N ASP A 120 11.90 -33.19 23.08
CA ASP A 120 11.15 -33.57 24.28
C ASP A 120 9.64 -33.55 24.01
N VAL A 121 9.25 -33.64 22.73
CA VAL A 121 7.85 -33.66 22.34
C VAL A 121 7.29 -35.04 22.71
N ILE A 122 6.61 -35.09 23.86
CA ILE A 122 6.01 -36.30 24.46
C ILE A 122 4.65 -36.63 23.84
N SER A 123 4.17 -35.87 22.84
CA SER A 123 2.89 -36.19 22.20
C SER A 123 3.04 -37.43 21.30
N SER A 124 2.12 -38.40 21.47
CA SER A 124 2.11 -39.66 20.70
C SER A 124 1.84 -39.48 19.20
N ILE A 125 1.65 -38.23 18.76
CA ILE A 125 1.25 -37.85 17.40
C ILE A 125 2.36 -37.03 16.72
N ALA A 126 3.19 -36.30 17.48
CA ALA A 126 4.20 -35.44 16.88
C ALA A 126 5.45 -36.20 16.45
N VAL A 127 6.02 -35.81 15.30
CA VAL A 127 7.26 -36.39 14.81
C VAL A 127 8.47 -35.69 15.45
N PRO A 128 9.33 -36.39 16.21
CA PRO A 128 10.48 -35.75 16.85
C PRO A 128 11.46 -35.21 15.81
N SER A 129 12.05 -34.06 16.10
CA SER A 129 13.05 -33.45 15.22
C SER A 129 14.37 -34.22 15.24
N THR A 130 14.95 -34.43 14.05
CA THR A 130 16.23 -35.13 13.90
C THR A 130 17.36 -34.34 14.56
N SER A 131 18.45 -35.04 14.94
CA SER A 131 19.63 -34.38 15.52
C SER A 131 20.24 -33.35 14.57
N GLN A 132 20.21 -33.59 13.26
CA GLN A 132 20.73 -32.67 12.24
C GLN A 132 19.87 -31.41 12.12
N GLN A 133 18.54 -31.55 12.03
CA GLN A 133 17.58 -30.44 12.01
C GLN A 133 17.78 -29.51 13.20
N ARG A 134 17.92 -30.11 14.39
CA ARG A 134 18.18 -29.39 15.64
C ARG A 134 19.50 -28.63 15.63
N ARG A 135 20.59 -29.31 15.27
CA ARG A 135 21.92 -28.67 15.22
C ARG A 135 21.95 -27.50 14.25
N TYR A 136 21.28 -27.64 13.11
CA TYR A 136 21.12 -26.56 12.15
C TYR A 136 20.39 -25.37 12.76
N SER A 137 19.21 -25.58 13.34
CA SER A 137 18.40 -24.50 13.91
C SER A 137 19.05 -23.82 15.11
N VAL A 138 19.73 -24.59 15.96
CA VAL A 138 20.57 -24.07 17.04
C VAL A 138 21.69 -23.19 16.47
N ALA A 139 22.39 -23.63 15.42
CA ALA A 139 23.47 -22.86 14.82
C ALA A 139 22.96 -21.54 14.22
N VAL A 140 21.85 -21.57 13.47
CA VAL A 140 21.18 -20.39 12.91
C VAL A 140 20.82 -19.38 14.00
N SER A 141 20.23 -19.86 15.10
CA SER A 141 19.81 -19.04 16.23
C SER A 141 20.99 -18.46 17.00
N VAL A 142 22.04 -19.24 17.27
CA VAL A 142 23.25 -18.77 17.97
C VAL A 142 23.99 -17.71 17.17
N VAL A 143 24.19 -17.91 15.86
CA VAL A 143 24.83 -16.91 15.00
C VAL A 143 24.04 -15.60 15.04
N SER A 144 22.72 -15.68 14.95
CA SER A 144 21.85 -14.51 14.98
C SER A 144 21.85 -13.82 16.34
N LEU A 145 21.87 -14.57 17.45
CA LEU A 145 22.02 -14.05 18.81
C LEU A 145 23.33 -13.29 18.99
N VAL A 146 24.45 -13.87 18.55
CA VAL A 146 25.77 -13.23 18.65
C VAL A 146 25.83 -11.96 17.81
N VAL A 147 25.36 -12.02 16.57
CA VAL A 147 25.36 -10.87 15.65
C VAL A 147 24.45 -9.75 16.15
N SER A 148 23.20 -10.06 16.48
CA SER A 148 22.24 -9.05 16.97
C SER A 148 22.60 -8.53 18.36
N GLY A 149 23.15 -9.37 19.24
CA GLY A 149 23.66 -8.97 20.54
C GLY A 149 24.86 -8.04 20.43
N ALA A 150 25.82 -8.33 19.55
CA ALA A 150 26.94 -7.44 19.27
C ALA A 150 26.45 -6.09 18.72
N ALA A 151 25.54 -6.09 17.74
CA ALA A 151 24.95 -4.85 17.22
C ALA A 151 24.18 -4.05 18.28
N LEU A 152 23.42 -4.73 19.14
CA LEU A 152 22.71 -4.12 20.26
C LEU A 152 23.67 -3.46 21.25
N LEU A 153 24.73 -4.16 21.64
CA LEU A 153 25.77 -3.61 22.51
C LEU A 153 26.45 -2.41 21.86
N SER A 154 26.82 -2.47 20.59
CA SER A 154 27.41 -1.33 19.86
C SER A 154 26.49 -0.10 19.79
N HIS A 155 25.16 -0.29 19.70
CA HIS A 155 24.20 0.81 19.70
C HIS A 155 23.95 1.41 21.08
N LEU A 156 24.06 0.60 22.14
CA LEU A 156 23.85 1.01 23.53
C LEU A 156 25.12 1.49 24.22
N ASP A 157 26.28 1.18 23.66
CA ASP A 157 27.57 1.56 24.20
C ASP A 157 27.75 3.08 24.20
N ARG A 158 27.91 3.64 25.41
CA ARG A 158 28.15 5.06 25.65
C ARG A 158 29.46 5.33 26.39
N VAL A 159 30.16 4.28 26.81
CA VAL A 159 31.21 4.40 27.84
C VAL A 159 32.50 3.71 27.41
N THR A 160 32.46 2.72 26.52
CA THR A 160 33.69 2.03 26.11
C THR A 160 34.51 2.86 25.12
N PRO A 161 35.84 2.69 25.08
CA PRO A 161 36.72 3.38 24.12
C PRO A 161 36.42 3.06 22.65
N LEU A 162 35.57 2.06 22.38
CA LEU A 162 35.16 1.66 21.04
C LEU A 162 34.04 2.53 20.47
N GLU A 163 33.49 3.49 21.22
CA GLU A 163 32.40 4.39 20.77
C GLU A 163 32.67 4.98 19.38
N LYS A 164 33.89 5.49 19.13
CA LYS A 164 34.27 6.06 17.82
C LYS A 164 34.19 5.04 16.69
N VAL A 165 34.58 3.79 16.97
CA VAL A 165 34.52 2.69 16.01
C VAL A 165 33.07 2.30 15.76
N TRP A 166 32.24 2.20 16.79
CA TRP A 166 30.82 1.88 16.67
C TRP A 166 30.05 2.95 15.92
N ILE A 167 30.28 4.23 16.21
CA ILE A 167 29.68 5.34 15.46
C ILE A 167 30.08 5.25 13.98
N SER A 168 31.33 4.94 13.67
CA SER A 168 31.76 4.76 12.27
C SER A 168 31.08 3.58 11.60
N ALA A 169 30.92 2.46 12.32
CA ALA A 169 30.34 1.22 11.81
C ALA A 169 28.81 1.25 11.67
N PHE A 170 28.09 2.02 12.49
CA PHE A 170 26.61 2.03 12.57
C PHE A 170 25.95 3.39 12.25
N LYS A 171 26.74 4.41 11.86
CA LYS A 171 26.17 5.66 11.35
C LYS A 171 25.34 5.43 10.09
N SER A 172 24.40 6.33 9.81
CA SER A 172 23.63 6.34 8.56
C SER A 172 24.58 6.27 7.36
N LYS A 173 24.20 5.48 6.34
CA LYS A 173 25.00 5.19 5.14
C LYS A 173 26.27 4.37 5.38
N SER A 174 26.44 3.77 6.56
CA SER A 174 27.54 2.83 6.81
C SER A 174 27.40 1.57 5.95
N ARG A 175 28.45 1.27 5.17
CA ARG A 175 28.53 0.05 4.34
C ARG A 175 28.62 -1.22 5.18
N PHE A 176 29.27 -1.14 6.35
CA PHE A 176 29.41 -2.29 7.25
C PHE A 176 28.04 -2.78 7.71
N GLU A 177 27.20 -1.86 8.19
CA GLU A 177 25.87 -2.21 8.66
C GLU A 177 24.94 -2.65 7.53
N LEU A 178 25.06 -2.08 6.33
CA LEU A 178 24.36 -2.58 5.14
C LEU A 178 24.72 -4.04 4.87
N PHE A 179 26.02 -4.37 4.86
CA PHE A 179 26.47 -5.74 4.64
C PHE A 179 25.92 -6.67 5.73
N LEU A 180 25.91 -6.24 6.99
CA LEU A 180 25.33 -6.97 8.10
C LEU A 180 23.83 -7.23 7.91
N ALA A 181 23.07 -6.19 7.53
CA ALA A 181 21.64 -6.30 7.29
C ALA A 181 21.32 -7.22 6.10
N LEU A 182 22.07 -7.10 4.99
CA LEU A 182 21.94 -7.98 3.82
C LEU A 182 22.29 -9.43 4.16
N PHE A 183 23.35 -9.65 4.96
CA PHE A 183 23.70 -10.96 5.47
C PHE A 183 22.56 -11.56 6.30
N LEU A 184 21.98 -10.80 7.24
CA LEU A 184 20.87 -11.26 8.08
C LEU A 184 19.62 -11.59 7.26
N VAL A 185 19.29 -10.76 6.26
CA VAL A 185 18.17 -11.03 5.33
C VAL A 185 18.41 -12.33 4.56
N LEU A 186 19.58 -12.51 3.95
CA LEU A 186 19.89 -13.74 3.22
C LEU A 186 19.89 -14.96 4.15
N TRP A 187 20.51 -14.83 5.33
CA TRP A 187 20.62 -15.88 6.34
C TRP A 187 19.25 -16.38 6.78
N TRP A 188 18.35 -15.46 7.15
CA TRP A 188 17.02 -15.85 7.63
C TRP A 188 16.04 -16.20 6.54
N SER A 189 16.16 -15.67 5.31
CA SER A 189 15.35 -16.14 4.19
C SER A 189 15.64 -17.60 3.85
N ILE A 190 16.92 -18.01 3.85
CA ILE A 190 17.32 -19.41 3.67
C ILE A 190 16.89 -20.25 4.87
N ALA A 191 17.18 -19.79 6.09
CA ALA A 191 16.88 -20.55 7.30
C ALA A 191 15.38 -20.79 7.47
N VAL A 192 14.53 -19.76 7.34
CA VAL A 192 13.07 -19.92 7.39
C VAL A 192 12.60 -20.87 6.29
N GLY A 193 13.12 -20.73 5.07
CA GLY A 193 12.81 -21.62 3.97
C GLY A 193 13.05 -23.09 4.32
N ILE A 194 14.20 -23.41 4.92
CA ILE A 194 14.56 -24.79 5.33
C ILE A 194 13.78 -25.24 6.57
N GLU A 195 13.77 -24.42 7.62
CA GLU A 195 13.21 -24.76 8.93
C GLU A 195 11.71 -24.97 8.89
N THR A 196 10.99 -24.26 8.02
CA THR A 196 9.52 -24.30 7.94
C THR A 196 8.98 -25.19 6.81
N THR A 197 9.84 -25.84 6.02
CA THR A 197 9.40 -26.94 5.12
C THR A 197 8.73 -28.07 5.91
N VAL A 198 7.99 -28.96 5.26
CA VAL A 198 7.42 -30.16 5.91
C VAL A 198 8.48 -30.99 6.64
N LYS A 199 9.66 -31.09 6.02
CA LYS A 199 10.82 -31.81 6.58
C LYS A 199 11.67 -30.92 7.49
N GLY A 200 11.28 -29.68 7.71
CA GLY A 200 11.99 -28.72 8.55
C GLY A 200 11.82 -29.02 10.03
N ILE A 201 12.59 -28.34 10.87
CA ILE A 201 12.48 -28.48 12.33
C ILE A 201 11.19 -27.85 12.87
N ALA A 202 10.78 -26.73 12.29
CA ALA A 202 9.50 -26.05 12.49
C ALA A 202 8.45 -26.50 11.45
N GLY A 203 8.74 -27.59 10.75
CA GLY A 203 7.80 -28.23 9.83
C GLY A 203 6.59 -28.76 10.58
N ASP A 204 5.49 -28.89 9.85
CA ASP A 204 4.23 -29.28 10.47
C ASP A 204 4.20 -30.75 10.91
N GLY A 205 3.25 -31.10 11.77
CA GLY A 205 3.17 -32.41 12.44
C GLY A 205 4.13 -32.55 13.62
N LYS A 206 4.84 -31.48 14.02
CA LYS A 206 5.78 -31.48 15.15
C LYS A 206 5.31 -30.67 16.36
N GLU A 207 4.22 -29.92 16.20
CA GLU A 207 3.62 -29.05 17.24
C GLU A 207 4.59 -27.97 17.80
N GLN A 208 5.62 -27.60 17.04
CA GLN A 208 6.67 -26.65 17.46
C GLN A 208 6.33 -25.20 17.07
N TYR A 209 5.17 -24.71 17.49
CA TYR A 209 4.68 -23.37 17.14
C TYR A 209 5.65 -22.25 17.53
N SER A 210 6.27 -22.34 18.71
CA SER A 210 7.25 -21.35 19.16
C SER A 210 8.45 -21.24 18.22
N LEU A 211 8.92 -22.37 17.68
CA LEU A 211 10.00 -22.41 16.71
C LEU A 211 9.57 -21.77 15.38
N TYR A 212 8.37 -22.13 14.90
CA TYR A 212 7.81 -21.59 13.67
C TYR A 212 7.66 -20.05 13.71
N TYR A 213 7.00 -19.53 14.75
CA TYR A 213 6.77 -18.08 14.85
C TYR A 213 8.05 -17.29 15.12
N SER A 214 8.98 -17.83 15.91
CA SER A 214 10.26 -17.16 16.16
C SER A 214 11.14 -17.13 14.91
N ALA A 215 11.20 -18.19 14.10
CA ALA A 215 11.91 -18.19 12.82
C ALA A 215 11.39 -17.10 11.87
N TRP A 216 10.07 -17.03 11.66
CA TRP A 216 9.44 -15.97 10.87
C TRP A 216 9.69 -14.58 11.45
N THR A 217 9.61 -14.42 12.77
CA THR A 217 9.90 -13.13 13.44
C THR A 217 11.34 -12.69 13.23
N CYS A 218 12.32 -13.61 13.25
CA CYS A 218 13.70 -13.31 12.94
C CYS A 218 13.87 -12.85 11.49
N CYS A 219 13.22 -13.53 10.54
CA CYS A 219 13.22 -13.15 9.14
C CYS A 219 12.63 -11.75 8.93
N PHE A 220 11.42 -11.48 9.43
CA PHE A 220 10.81 -10.16 9.32
C PHE A 220 11.60 -9.07 10.03
N SER A 221 12.23 -9.36 11.17
CA SER A 221 13.09 -8.41 11.86
C SER A 221 14.33 -8.07 11.03
N SER A 222 14.88 -9.03 10.29
CA SER A 222 16.02 -8.82 9.39
C SER A 222 15.65 -7.89 8.22
N TYR A 223 14.50 -8.13 7.59
CA TYR A 223 13.95 -7.23 6.56
C TYR A 223 13.65 -5.83 7.12
N TRP A 224 13.11 -5.75 8.35
CA TRP A 224 12.84 -4.47 9.01
C TRP A 224 14.12 -3.66 9.27
N ILE A 225 15.20 -4.31 9.71
CA ILE A 225 16.49 -3.65 9.90
C ILE A 225 17.00 -3.06 8.59
N LEU A 226 16.96 -3.85 7.50
CA LEU A 226 17.39 -3.40 6.17
C LEU A 226 16.56 -2.22 5.66
N GLU A 227 15.23 -2.32 5.79
CA GLU A 227 14.30 -1.27 5.42
C GLU A 227 14.58 0.04 6.19
N ARG A 228 14.78 -0.04 7.50
CA ARG A 228 15.13 1.14 8.31
C ARG A 228 16.48 1.72 7.94
N TRP A 229 17.44 0.89 7.54
CA TRP A 229 18.72 1.34 7.00
C TRP A 229 18.54 2.14 5.70
N TRP A 230 17.70 1.67 4.77
CA TRP A 230 17.39 2.42 3.54
C TRP A 230 16.75 3.77 3.82
N VAL A 231 15.76 3.80 4.71
CA VAL A 231 15.08 5.05 5.11
C VAL A 231 16.06 6.04 5.75
N ASP A 232 16.91 5.58 6.67
CA ASP A 232 17.92 6.43 7.32
C ASP A 232 18.98 6.95 6.32
N CYS A 233 19.12 6.32 5.15
CA CYS A 233 19.98 6.79 4.05
C CYS A 233 19.32 7.83 3.14
N GLY A 234 18.04 8.15 3.36
CA GLY A 234 17.24 9.00 2.48
C GLY A 234 16.71 8.28 1.24
N LEU A 235 16.75 6.94 1.22
CA LEU A 235 16.12 6.16 0.16
C LEU A 235 14.62 5.99 0.45
N ALA A 236 13.84 5.77 -0.60
CA ALA A 236 12.41 5.52 -0.47
C ALA A 236 12.19 4.26 0.41
N SER A 237 11.35 4.39 1.44
CA SER A 237 10.87 3.24 2.20
C SER A 237 10.13 2.27 1.27
N PHE A 238 10.11 0.98 1.58
CA PHE A 238 9.22 0.00 0.98
C PHE A 238 7.76 0.46 1.03
N LYS A 239 7.35 1.16 2.11
CA LYS A 239 6.03 1.80 2.16
C LYS A 239 5.88 2.85 1.06
N SER A 240 6.84 3.77 0.93
CA SER A 240 6.85 4.80 -0.11
C SER A 240 6.87 4.20 -1.51
N PHE A 241 7.65 3.13 -1.71
CA PHE A 241 7.71 2.37 -2.94
C PHE A 241 6.34 1.75 -3.24
N ILE A 242 5.70 1.07 -2.29
CA ILE A 242 4.35 0.52 -2.52
C ILE A 242 3.35 1.65 -2.83
N THR A 243 3.37 2.73 -2.07
CA THR A 243 2.40 3.83 -2.25
C THR A 243 2.68 4.68 -3.49
N SER A 244 3.88 4.61 -4.06
CA SER A 244 4.22 5.35 -5.29
C SER A 244 3.68 4.66 -6.54
N TRP A 245 3.26 3.40 -6.43
CA TRP A 245 2.69 2.73 -7.58
C TRP A 245 1.28 3.25 -7.84
N PRO A 246 0.96 3.59 -9.10
CA PRO A 246 -0.36 4.07 -9.43
C PRO A 246 -1.39 2.94 -9.24
N TYR A 247 -2.62 3.35 -8.91
CA TYR A 247 -3.77 2.44 -8.85
C TYR A 247 -3.61 1.26 -7.87
N ARG A 248 -4.05 0.08 -8.28
CA ARG A 248 -4.16 -1.16 -7.49
C ARG A 248 -2.95 -2.08 -7.64
N ALA A 249 -1.87 -1.61 -8.28
CA ALA A 249 -0.68 -2.43 -8.54
C ALA A 249 -0.04 -3.04 -7.28
N PRO A 250 -0.03 -2.38 -6.11
CA PRO A 250 0.35 -3.00 -4.84
C PRO A 250 -0.38 -4.30 -4.52
N GLY A 251 -1.71 -4.32 -4.73
CA GLY A 251 -2.54 -5.50 -4.49
C GLY A 251 -2.13 -6.65 -5.40
N TRP A 252 -1.97 -6.37 -6.70
CA TRP A 252 -1.49 -7.36 -7.68
C TRP A 252 -0.09 -7.90 -7.37
N LEU A 253 0.83 -7.06 -6.91
CA LEU A 253 2.17 -7.47 -6.53
C LEU A 253 2.15 -8.38 -5.28
N CYS A 254 1.34 -8.05 -4.27
CA CYS A 254 1.12 -8.90 -3.11
C CYS A 254 0.49 -10.25 -3.50
N ILE A 255 -0.53 -10.24 -4.36
CA ILE A 255 -1.18 -11.46 -4.88
C ILE A 255 -0.15 -12.32 -5.62
N LEU A 256 0.62 -11.74 -6.54
CA LEU A 256 1.65 -12.46 -7.31
C LEU A 256 2.68 -13.12 -6.38
N PHE A 257 3.21 -12.36 -5.43
CA PHE A 257 4.20 -12.86 -4.48
C PHE A 257 3.63 -13.98 -3.62
N LEU A 258 2.51 -13.73 -2.93
CA LEU A 258 1.88 -14.73 -2.06
C LEU A 258 1.45 -15.98 -2.83
N ASN A 259 1.03 -15.83 -4.07
CA ASN A 259 0.68 -16.96 -4.92
C ASN A 259 1.91 -17.78 -5.33
N ALA A 260 3.05 -17.15 -5.63
CA ALA A 260 4.30 -17.87 -5.88
C ALA A 260 4.73 -18.72 -4.66
N PHE A 261 4.62 -18.17 -3.44
CA PHE A 261 4.89 -18.93 -2.21
C PHE A 261 3.86 -20.04 -2.02
N THR A 262 2.57 -19.75 -2.20
CA THR A 262 1.51 -20.75 -2.05
C THR A 262 1.68 -21.91 -3.03
N PHE A 263 2.05 -21.62 -4.28
CA PHE A 263 2.42 -22.62 -5.27
C PHE A 263 3.64 -23.45 -4.84
N ALA A 264 4.72 -22.80 -4.41
CA ALA A 264 5.93 -23.48 -3.94
C ALA A 264 5.63 -24.42 -2.77
N TRP A 265 4.79 -23.98 -1.83
CA TRP A 265 4.36 -24.80 -0.70
C TRP A 265 3.51 -25.99 -1.15
N TYR A 266 2.48 -25.79 -1.98
CA TYR A 266 1.68 -26.92 -2.49
C TYR A 266 2.50 -27.90 -3.33
N MET A 267 3.50 -27.43 -4.07
CA MET A 267 4.44 -28.30 -4.78
C MET A 267 5.34 -29.09 -3.83
N ASP A 268 5.84 -28.46 -2.75
CA ASP A 268 6.59 -29.19 -1.71
C ASP A 268 5.70 -30.25 -1.05
N LEU A 269 4.45 -29.92 -0.72
CA LEU A 269 3.49 -30.87 -0.14
C LEU A 269 3.20 -32.03 -1.09
N TRP A 270 2.86 -31.72 -2.33
CA TRP A 270 2.52 -32.74 -3.32
C TRP A 270 3.70 -33.66 -3.63
N ARG A 271 4.92 -33.12 -3.77
CA ARG A 271 6.12 -33.93 -3.98
C ARG A 271 6.37 -34.87 -2.79
N ASN A 272 6.16 -34.39 -1.58
CA ASN A 272 6.35 -35.19 -0.37
C ASN A 272 5.24 -36.25 -0.22
N HIS A 273 4.00 -35.93 -0.60
CA HIS A 273 2.89 -36.89 -0.72
C HIS A 273 3.20 -37.99 -1.73
N SER A 274 3.62 -37.65 -2.96
CA SER A 274 3.98 -38.65 -3.98
C SER A 274 5.18 -39.52 -3.62
N GLY A 275 6.03 -39.10 -2.68
CA GLY A 275 7.19 -39.84 -2.19
C GLY A 275 6.84 -40.91 -1.14
N LEU A 276 5.56 -41.14 -0.86
CA LEU A 276 5.06 -42.21 0.02
C LEU A 276 5.59 -43.60 -0.39
N ASP A 277 5.86 -43.82 -1.68
CA ASP A 277 6.35 -45.10 -2.22
C ASP A 277 7.82 -45.42 -1.86
N ASP A 278 8.59 -44.46 -1.34
CA ASP A 278 10.03 -44.64 -1.04
C ASP A 278 10.31 -45.48 0.23
N GLY A 279 9.28 -45.97 0.94
CA GLY A 279 9.39 -46.98 2.00
C GLY A 279 10.17 -46.58 3.26
N ARG A 280 10.61 -45.33 3.42
CA ARG A 280 11.36 -44.89 4.61
C ARG A 280 10.42 -44.71 5.81
N LEU A 281 10.74 -45.34 6.94
CA LEU A 281 9.87 -45.40 8.14
C LEU A 281 9.50 -44.02 8.74
N ALA A 282 10.43 -43.06 8.72
CA ALA A 282 10.21 -41.71 9.26
C ALA A 282 9.26 -40.86 8.38
N SER A 283 9.20 -41.16 7.08
CA SER A 283 8.22 -40.55 6.17
C SER A 283 6.81 -41.07 6.44
N ILE A 284 6.66 -42.34 6.82
CA ILE A 284 5.34 -42.97 6.99
C ILE A 284 4.50 -42.25 8.05
N LEU A 285 5.08 -41.82 9.18
CA LEU A 285 4.31 -41.14 10.24
C LEU A 285 3.88 -39.72 9.85
N ILE A 286 4.76 -38.95 9.20
CA ILE A 286 4.41 -37.61 8.69
C ILE A 286 3.36 -37.74 7.57
N TYR A 287 3.49 -38.76 6.71
CA TYR A 287 2.65 -38.91 5.54
C TYR A 287 1.30 -39.55 5.81
N ARG A 288 1.17 -40.32 6.90
CA ARG A 288 -0.13 -40.85 7.32
C ARG A 288 -1.16 -39.75 7.59
N GLN A 289 -0.72 -38.54 7.90
CA GLN A 289 -1.61 -37.38 8.04
C GLN A 289 -2.18 -36.91 6.69
N PHE A 290 -1.49 -37.18 5.57
CA PHE A 290 -1.93 -36.84 4.22
C PHE A 290 -2.64 -37.98 3.48
N ASP A 291 -2.69 -39.20 4.04
CA ASP A 291 -3.39 -40.35 3.43
C ASP A 291 -4.88 -40.08 3.17
N GLU A 292 -5.50 -39.20 3.97
CA GLU A 292 -6.90 -38.83 3.81
C GLU A 292 -7.14 -37.81 2.67
N VAL A 293 -6.09 -37.17 2.18
CA VAL A 293 -6.17 -36.17 1.13
C VAL A 293 -6.27 -36.84 -0.24
N LYS A 294 -7.42 -36.66 -0.90
CA LYS A 294 -7.63 -37.17 -2.26
C LYS A 294 -6.68 -36.51 -3.27
N ASP A 295 -6.09 -37.31 -4.17
CA ASP A 295 -5.17 -36.82 -5.22
C ASP A 295 -5.74 -35.70 -6.09
N GLY A 296 -7.04 -35.75 -6.38
CA GLY A 296 -7.72 -34.71 -7.14
C GLY A 296 -7.67 -33.32 -6.47
N LEU A 297 -7.58 -33.26 -5.14
CA LEU A 297 -7.48 -31.99 -4.41
C LEU A 297 -6.09 -31.36 -4.57
N TRP A 298 -5.01 -32.15 -4.57
CA TRP A 298 -3.66 -31.66 -4.85
C TRP A 298 -3.58 -31.05 -6.25
N GLN A 299 -4.07 -31.77 -7.25
CA GLN A 299 -4.11 -31.29 -8.63
C GLN A 299 -4.93 -30.01 -8.74
N PHE A 300 -6.09 -29.95 -8.10
CA PHE A 300 -6.93 -28.76 -8.07
C PHE A 300 -6.18 -27.55 -7.48
N LEU A 301 -5.52 -27.68 -6.32
CA LEU A 301 -4.80 -26.56 -5.69
C LEU A 301 -3.58 -26.08 -6.50
N ILE A 302 -2.86 -27.01 -7.14
CA ILE A 302 -1.75 -26.68 -8.04
C ILE A 302 -2.28 -25.95 -9.29
N ILE A 303 -3.38 -26.44 -9.90
CA ILE A 303 -4.00 -25.78 -11.04
C ILE A 303 -4.52 -24.39 -10.65
N MET A 304 -5.15 -24.25 -9.48
CA MET A 304 -5.64 -22.97 -8.98
C MET A 304 -4.51 -21.96 -8.79
N THR A 305 -3.39 -22.36 -8.17
CA THR A 305 -2.24 -21.47 -7.98
C THR A 305 -1.62 -21.04 -9.32
N VAL A 306 -1.47 -21.96 -10.29
CA VAL A 306 -1.01 -21.62 -11.65
C VAL A 306 -2.00 -20.69 -12.38
N PHE A 307 -3.29 -21.00 -12.33
CA PHE A 307 -4.34 -20.22 -12.99
C PHE A 307 -4.44 -18.80 -12.42
N THR A 308 -4.14 -18.64 -11.12
CA THR A 308 -4.13 -17.33 -10.47
C THR A 308 -2.80 -16.59 -10.64
N PHE A 309 -1.72 -17.31 -10.94
CA PHE A 309 -0.38 -16.74 -11.14
C PHE A 309 -0.32 -15.96 -12.45
N VAL A 310 -0.82 -16.55 -13.53
CA VAL A 310 -0.82 -15.94 -14.87
C VAL A 310 -1.47 -14.55 -14.91
N PRO A 311 -2.72 -14.33 -14.44
CA PRO A 311 -3.33 -13.00 -14.44
C PRO A 311 -2.60 -12.06 -13.49
N SER A 312 -2.16 -12.51 -12.31
CA SER A 312 -1.42 -11.65 -11.39
C SER A 312 -0.10 -11.16 -11.99
N LEU A 313 0.63 -12.03 -12.70
CA LEU A 313 1.85 -11.66 -13.41
C LEU A 313 1.53 -10.71 -14.57
N ALA A 314 0.50 -10.99 -15.36
CA ALA A 314 0.10 -10.15 -16.48
C ALA A 314 -0.24 -8.72 -16.03
N PHE A 315 -1.00 -8.55 -14.94
CA PHE A 315 -1.30 -7.23 -14.40
C PHE A 315 -0.08 -6.55 -13.78
N VAL A 316 0.77 -7.28 -13.05
CA VAL A 316 2.02 -6.68 -12.54
C VAL A 316 2.91 -6.18 -13.68
N LEU A 317 3.07 -6.96 -14.76
CA LEU A 317 3.83 -6.55 -15.93
C LEU A 317 3.18 -5.36 -16.64
N ALA A 318 1.85 -5.38 -16.83
CA ALA A 318 1.12 -4.28 -17.42
C ALA A 318 1.26 -2.97 -16.62
N GLU A 319 1.29 -3.05 -15.29
CA GLU A 319 1.52 -1.91 -14.40
C GLU A 319 2.97 -1.42 -14.44
N ILE A 320 3.96 -2.33 -14.44
CA ILE A 320 5.39 -1.97 -14.53
C ILE A 320 5.71 -1.26 -15.84
N PHE A 321 5.14 -1.73 -16.95
CA PHE A 321 5.37 -1.19 -18.28
C PHE A 321 4.39 -0.10 -18.68
N ARG A 322 3.51 0.37 -17.78
CA ARG A 322 2.62 1.48 -18.10
C ARG A 322 3.45 2.76 -18.20
N GLU A 323 3.42 3.36 -19.39
CA GLU A 323 4.13 4.60 -19.67
C GLU A 323 3.47 5.77 -18.90
N THR A 324 4.19 6.34 -17.94
CA THR A 324 3.78 7.60 -17.31
C THR A 324 4.02 8.74 -18.29
N LYS A 325 2.93 9.35 -18.77
CA LYS A 325 3.02 10.59 -19.57
C LYS A 325 3.69 11.70 -18.76
N PRO A 326 4.56 12.52 -19.39
CA PRO A 326 5.32 13.58 -18.71
C PRO A 326 4.42 14.66 -18.09
N ASP A 327 3.20 14.83 -18.59
CA ASP A 327 2.27 15.88 -18.16
C ASP A 327 1.61 15.60 -16.79
N GLY A 328 1.94 14.48 -16.13
CA GLY A 328 1.37 14.12 -14.83
C GLY A 328 -0.14 13.82 -14.85
N SER A 329 -0.77 13.86 -16.03
CA SER A 329 -2.12 13.35 -16.20
C SER A 329 -2.07 11.83 -16.14
N ASN A 330 -2.52 11.27 -15.01
CA ASN A 330 -2.71 9.83 -14.87
C ASN A 330 -3.58 9.35 -16.03
N GLU A 331 -3.02 8.56 -16.95
CA GLU A 331 -3.81 7.95 -18.02
C GLU A 331 -4.92 7.13 -17.37
N GLU A 332 -6.17 7.57 -17.57
CA GLU A 332 -7.33 6.79 -17.15
C GLU A 332 -7.21 5.42 -17.83
N LYS A 333 -7.18 4.35 -17.02
CA LYS A 333 -7.14 2.98 -17.53
C LYS A 333 -8.23 2.80 -18.60
N SER A 334 -7.86 2.19 -19.72
CA SER A 334 -8.82 1.90 -20.78
C SER A 334 -10.00 1.09 -20.23
N ARG A 335 -11.20 1.35 -20.73
CA ARG A 335 -12.41 0.61 -20.31
C ARG A 335 -12.24 -0.91 -20.45
N ALA A 336 -11.54 -1.35 -21.50
CA ALA A 336 -11.25 -2.76 -21.73
C ALA A 336 -10.35 -3.34 -20.64
N GLU A 337 -9.31 -2.61 -20.25
CA GLU A 337 -8.38 -3.00 -19.20
C GLU A 337 -9.08 -3.06 -17.83
N ASN A 338 -9.84 -2.03 -17.46
CA ASN A 338 -10.57 -2.03 -16.19
C ASN A 338 -11.61 -3.16 -16.14
N THR A 339 -12.24 -3.50 -17.27
CA THR A 339 -13.14 -4.64 -17.37
C THR A 339 -12.40 -5.96 -17.21
N ALA A 340 -11.24 -6.12 -17.88
CA ALA A 340 -10.42 -7.32 -17.75
C ALA A 340 -9.92 -7.51 -16.32
N GLU A 341 -9.44 -6.45 -15.66
CA GLU A 341 -9.02 -6.45 -14.26
C GLU A 341 -10.17 -6.88 -13.33
N GLY A 342 -11.36 -6.31 -13.52
CA GLY A 342 -12.55 -6.67 -12.73
C GLY A 342 -12.98 -8.13 -12.91
N VAL A 343 -12.97 -8.64 -14.15
CA VAL A 343 -13.28 -10.04 -14.43
C VAL A 343 -12.23 -10.95 -13.81
N SER A 344 -10.94 -10.62 -13.92
CA SER A 344 -9.88 -11.40 -13.29
C SER A 344 -10.02 -11.43 -11.77
N LEU A 345 -10.23 -10.29 -11.10
CA LEU A 345 -10.45 -10.26 -9.65
C LEU A 345 -11.67 -11.06 -9.23
N LEU A 346 -12.78 -10.98 -9.97
CA LEU A 346 -13.97 -11.78 -9.69
C LEU A 346 -13.68 -13.29 -9.78
N LEU A 347 -12.98 -13.73 -10.84
CA LEU A 347 -12.57 -15.13 -11.00
C LEU A 347 -11.63 -15.57 -9.87
N LEU A 348 -10.69 -14.71 -9.45
CA LEU A 348 -9.81 -14.98 -8.31
C LEU A 348 -10.61 -15.17 -7.02
N VAL A 349 -11.56 -14.29 -6.71
CA VAL A 349 -12.41 -14.40 -5.51
C VAL A 349 -13.25 -15.67 -5.56
N VAL A 350 -13.94 -15.93 -6.67
CA VAL A 350 -14.80 -17.10 -6.85
C VAL A 350 -14.00 -18.41 -6.80
N GLY A 351 -12.75 -18.40 -7.28
CA GLY A 351 -11.87 -19.56 -7.25
C GLY A 351 -11.23 -19.80 -5.88
N TRP A 352 -10.70 -18.75 -5.23
CA TRP A 352 -9.95 -18.90 -3.99
C TRP A 352 -10.83 -19.12 -2.75
N VAL A 353 -12.07 -18.62 -2.72
CA VAL A 353 -12.96 -18.85 -1.57
C VAL A 353 -13.27 -20.36 -1.38
N PRO A 354 -13.70 -21.13 -2.40
CA PRO A 354 -13.84 -22.57 -2.27
C PRO A 354 -12.49 -23.28 -2.06
N ALA A 355 -11.44 -22.85 -2.77
CA ALA A 355 -10.13 -23.49 -2.66
C ALA A 355 -9.56 -23.41 -1.24
N ILE A 356 -9.69 -22.25 -0.59
CA ILE A 356 -9.22 -22.10 0.79
C ILE A 356 -10.07 -22.88 1.77
N MET A 357 -11.39 -22.89 1.60
CA MET A 357 -12.27 -23.71 2.44
C MET A 357 -11.88 -25.19 2.35
N MET A 358 -11.67 -25.73 1.15
CA MET A 358 -11.24 -27.13 0.97
C MET A 358 -9.81 -27.39 1.46
N ALA A 359 -8.89 -26.46 1.23
CA ALA A 359 -7.50 -26.63 1.65
C ALA A 359 -7.37 -26.62 3.18
N THR A 360 -8.21 -25.84 3.88
CA THR A 360 -8.08 -25.56 5.31
C THR A 360 -9.12 -26.28 6.18
N THR A 361 -10.10 -26.98 5.60
CA THR A 361 -10.95 -27.91 6.34
C THR A 361 -10.12 -28.99 7.03
N PRO A 362 -10.58 -29.55 8.17
CA PRO A 362 -9.93 -30.69 8.81
C PRO A 362 -9.67 -31.82 7.80
N GLY A 363 -8.43 -32.31 7.74
CA GLY A 363 -7.99 -33.31 6.76
C GLY A 363 -7.64 -32.71 5.39
N GLY A 364 -7.69 -31.39 5.23
CA GLY A 364 -7.29 -30.68 4.03
C GLY A 364 -5.78 -30.43 3.96
N PRO A 365 -5.19 -30.30 2.75
CA PRO A 365 -3.77 -30.08 2.50
C PRO A 365 -3.09 -29.01 3.34
N ALA A 366 -3.76 -27.86 3.49
CA ALA A 366 -3.23 -26.69 4.19
C ALA A 366 -3.58 -26.72 5.67
N SER A 367 -4.61 -27.45 6.11
CA SER A 367 -4.94 -27.59 7.54
C SER A 367 -3.83 -28.28 8.34
N LEU A 368 -2.99 -29.05 7.65
CA LEU A 368 -1.91 -29.84 8.20
C LEU A 368 -0.53 -29.21 8.03
N VAL A 369 -0.43 -28.05 7.34
CA VAL A 369 0.84 -27.39 7.03
C VAL A 369 0.73 -25.88 7.24
N GLY A 370 1.35 -25.36 8.31
CA GLY A 370 1.28 -23.97 8.73
C GLY A 370 1.62 -22.98 7.62
N ASN A 371 2.71 -23.20 6.88
CA ASN A 371 3.04 -22.34 5.74
C ASN A 371 1.93 -22.33 4.67
N ALA A 372 1.47 -23.51 4.23
CA ALA A 372 0.40 -23.60 3.24
C ALA A 372 -0.90 -22.95 3.77
N TYR A 373 -1.20 -23.12 5.06
CA TYR A 373 -2.32 -22.48 5.75
C TYR A 373 -2.22 -20.95 5.68
N PHE A 374 -1.15 -20.38 6.24
CA PHE A 374 -0.98 -18.94 6.36
C PHE A 374 -0.88 -18.26 5.00
N PHE A 375 -0.10 -18.82 4.07
CA PHE A 375 0.03 -18.23 2.74
C PHE A 375 -1.26 -18.30 1.94
N SER A 376 -2.04 -19.39 2.04
CA SER A 376 -3.35 -19.46 1.40
C SER A 376 -4.33 -18.43 1.97
N TRP A 377 -4.37 -18.28 3.30
CA TRP A 377 -5.21 -17.27 3.96
C TRP A 377 -4.80 -15.85 3.63
N PHE A 378 -3.51 -15.53 3.68
CA PHE A 378 -3.04 -14.21 3.28
C PHE A 378 -3.35 -13.93 1.81
N LEU A 379 -3.12 -14.89 0.91
CA LEU A 379 -3.45 -14.74 -0.50
C LEU A 379 -4.95 -14.44 -0.68
N ALA A 380 -5.84 -15.20 -0.04
CA ALA A 380 -7.28 -14.97 -0.11
C ALA A 380 -7.69 -13.59 0.44
N ILE A 381 -7.09 -13.15 1.55
CA ILE A 381 -7.34 -11.82 2.14
C ILE A 381 -6.91 -10.72 1.16
N PHE A 382 -5.71 -10.82 0.56
CA PHE A 382 -5.22 -9.81 -0.39
C PHE A 382 -6.01 -9.80 -1.69
N ILE A 383 -6.50 -10.95 -2.16
CA ILE A 383 -7.43 -11.04 -3.29
C ILE A 383 -8.73 -10.30 -2.95
N ALA A 384 -9.32 -10.58 -1.79
CA ALA A 384 -10.57 -9.94 -1.35
C ALA A 384 -10.38 -8.42 -1.14
N GLU A 385 -9.29 -7.99 -0.49
CA GLU A 385 -8.96 -6.58 -0.31
C GLU A 385 -8.82 -5.87 -1.66
N THR A 386 -8.04 -6.43 -2.59
CA THR A 386 -7.86 -5.86 -3.93
C THR A 386 -9.19 -5.78 -4.69
N ALA A 387 -10.09 -6.75 -4.52
CA ALA A 387 -11.43 -6.71 -5.09
C ALA A 387 -12.32 -5.63 -4.45
N VAL A 388 -12.24 -5.41 -3.13
CA VAL A 388 -12.97 -4.34 -2.45
C VAL A 388 -12.49 -2.97 -2.94
N TRP A 389 -11.18 -2.77 -3.04
CA TRP A 389 -10.60 -1.55 -3.63
C TRP A 389 -11.06 -1.36 -5.08
N PHE A 390 -11.12 -2.44 -5.87
CA PHE A 390 -11.65 -2.38 -7.23
C PHE A 390 -13.10 -1.87 -7.29
N VAL A 391 -13.98 -2.41 -6.43
CA VAL A 391 -15.39 -1.99 -6.36
C VAL A 391 -15.50 -0.53 -5.90
N HIS A 392 -14.66 -0.12 -4.96
CA HIS A 392 -14.60 1.27 -4.50
C HIS A 392 -14.24 2.23 -5.64
N ASP A 393 -13.19 1.94 -6.40
CA ASP A 393 -12.77 2.79 -7.54
C ASP A 393 -13.83 2.81 -8.65
N LEU A 394 -14.45 1.66 -8.94
CA LEU A 394 -15.55 1.57 -9.90
C LEU A 394 -16.71 2.48 -9.48
N ARG A 395 -17.05 2.48 -8.19
CA ARG A 395 -18.10 3.35 -7.64
C ARG A 395 -17.72 4.83 -7.77
N GLN A 396 -16.48 5.21 -7.48
CA GLN A 396 -16.01 6.58 -7.63
C GLN A 396 -16.06 7.03 -9.10
N ALA A 397 -15.63 6.18 -10.04
CA ALA A 397 -15.69 6.45 -11.47
C ALA A 397 -17.14 6.65 -11.96
N ILE A 398 -18.08 5.81 -11.52
CA ILE A 398 -19.51 5.97 -11.82
C ILE A 398 -20.03 7.30 -11.26
N HIS A 399 -19.69 7.65 -10.02
CA HIS A 399 -20.11 8.92 -9.43
C HIS A 399 -19.55 10.13 -10.17
N LYS A 400 -18.27 10.09 -10.58
CA LYS A 400 -17.65 11.14 -11.42
C LYS A 400 -18.40 11.30 -12.74
N SER A 401 -18.62 10.19 -13.46
CA SER A 401 -19.35 10.18 -14.74
C SER A 401 -20.79 10.68 -14.60
N LEU A 402 -21.50 10.33 -13.52
CA LEU A 402 -22.84 10.84 -13.25
C LEU A 402 -22.84 12.35 -12.98
N ARG A 403 -21.84 12.88 -12.25
CA ARG A 403 -21.71 14.32 -12.00
C ARG A 403 -21.46 15.09 -13.29
N GLU A 404 -20.58 14.59 -14.15
CA GLU A 404 -20.30 15.18 -15.47
C GLU A 404 -21.54 15.20 -16.36
N ARG A 405 -22.25 14.08 -16.48
CA ARG A 405 -23.52 14.02 -17.23
C ARG A 405 -24.60 14.93 -16.66
N ASN A 406 -24.68 15.06 -15.34
CA ASN A 406 -25.62 15.99 -14.70
C ASN A 406 -25.25 17.45 -14.99
N ALA A 407 -23.96 17.78 -15.00
CA ALA A 407 -23.49 19.12 -15.36
C ALA A 407 -23.83 19.45 -16.82
N GLU A 408 -23.57 18.53 -17.76
CA GLU A 408 -23.95 18.67 -19.16
C GLU A 408 -25.46 18.82 -19.34
N TYR A 409 -26.25 18.07 -18.59
CA TYR A 409 -27.70 18.15 -18.64
C TYR A 409 -28.21 19.50 -18.12
N GLN A 410 -27.65 20.00 -17.02
CA GLN A 410 -27.96 21.33 -16.49
C GLN A 410 -27.57 22.44 -17.46
N GLU A 411 -26.43 22.30 -18.14
CA GLU A 411 -26.01 23.24 -19.19
C GLU A 411 -26.99 23.25 -20.37
N LYS A 412 -27.40 22.07 -20.86
CA LYS A 412 -28.42 21.95 -21.91
C LYS A 412 -29.76 22.53 -21.48
N GLN A 413 -30.18 22.33 -20.23
CA GLN A 413 -31.40 22.95 -19.69
C GLN A 413 -31.30 24.48 -19.68
N ARG A 414 -30.14 25.04 -19.26
CA ARG A 414 -29.91 26.50 -19.32
C ARG A 414 -29.99 27.01 -20.75
N GLN A 415 -29.35 26.34 -21.71
CA GLN A 415 -29.40 26.71 -23.12
C GLN A 415 -30.83 26.67 -23.70
N VAL A 416 -31.65 25.66 -23.32
CA VAL A 416 -33.05 25.58 -23.75
C VAL A 416 -33.90 26.70 -23.13
N LEU A 417 -33.70 27.00 -21.85
CA LEU A 417 -34.39 28.11 -21.17
C LEU A 417 -34.01 29.46 -21.78
N GLU A 418 -32.74 29.67 -22.11
CA GLU A 418 -32.28 30.88 -22.80
C GLU A 418 -32.90 31.00 -24.19
N ARG A 419 -32.94 29.91 -24.98
CA ARG A 419 -33.63 29.89 -26.29
C ARG A 419 -35.13 30.15 -26.17
N ALA A 420 -35.79 29.62 -25.15
CA ALA A 420 -37.21 29.88 -24.92
C ALA A 420 -37.46 31.36 -24.58
N ARG A 421 -36.60 31.96 -23.75
CA ARG A 421 -36.66 33.39 -23.42
C ARG A 421 -36.44 34.28 -24.64
N THR A 422 -35.46 33.97 -25.49
CA THR A 422 -35.22 34.76 -26.71
C THR A 422 -36.38 34.66 -27.69
N ILE A 423 -36.99 33.48 -27.87
CA ILE A 423 -38.20 33.33 -28.70
C ILE A 423 -39.36 34.15 -28.13
N GLN A 424 -39.54 34.17 -26.81
CA GLN A 424 -40.60 34.95 -26.18
C GLN A 424 -40.38 36.46 -26.40
N GLN A 425 -39.15 36.96 -26.21
CA GLN A 425 -38.81 38.35 -26.47
C GLN A 425 -39.05 38.75 -27.93
N LEU A 426 -38.65 37.90 -28.89
CA LEU A 426 -38.91 38.13 -30.32
C LEU A 426 -40.41 38.19 -30.63
N LYS A 427 -41.24 37.36 -29.99
CA LYS A 427 -42.71 37.42 -30.15
C LYS A 427 -43.29 38.71 -29.58
N GLU A 428 -42.82 39.16 -28.41
CA GLU A 428 -43.24 40.43 -27.81
C GLU A 428 -42.82 41.63 -28.69
N GLU A 429 -41.63 41.58 -29.28
CA GLU A 429 -41.17 42.58 -30.27
C GLU A 429 -42.00 42.57 -31.56
N GLU A 430 -42.35 41.41 -32.09
CA GLU A 430 -43.23 41.28 -33.26
C GLU A 430 -44.64 41.79 -32.96
N GLU A 431 -45.21 41.48 -31.80
CA GLU A 431 -46.53 41.93 -31.38
C GLU A 431 -46.57 43.45 -31.16
N THR A 432 -45.55 44.01 -30.50
CA THR A 432 -45.42 45.47 -30.34
C THR A 432 -45.24 46.17 -31.70
N ARG A 433 -44.48 45.59 -32.63
CA ARG A 433 -44.33 46.11 -34.00
C ARG A 433 -45.64 46.03 -34.79
N SER A 434 -46.36 44.91 -34.70
CA SER A 434 -47.67 44.72 -35.31
C SER A 434 -48.70 45.73 -34.78
N ASN A 435 -48.80 45.88 -33.47
CA ASN A 435 -49.67 46.86 -32.81
C ASN A 435 -49.32 48.30 -33.22
N ARG A 436 -48.03 48.62 -33.39
CA ARG A 436 -47.59 49.92 -33.90
C ARG A 436 -48.03 50.13 -35.35
N ASN A 437 -47.90 49.13 -36.21
CA ASN A 437 -48.36 49.21 -37.60
C ASN A 437 -49.89 49.40 -37.68
N ILE A 438 -50.67 48.63 -36.91
CA ILE A 438 -52.14 48.80 -36.83
C ILE A 438 -52.52 50.21 -36.37
N ARG A 439 -51.79 50.77 -35.39
CA ARG A 439 -52.00 52.17 -34.95
C ARG A 439 -51.68 53.18 -36.04
N LEU A 440 -50.60 52.96 -36.81
CA LEU A 440 -50.23 53.83 -37.93
C LEU A 440 -51.25 53.75 -39.06
N GLU A 441 -51.77 52.56 -39.38
CA GLU A 441 -52.85 52.37 -40.35
C GLU A 441 -54.12 53.11 -39.93
N ARG A 442 -54.56 52.97 -38.65
CA ARG A 442 -55.70 53.72 -38.12
C ARG A 442 -55.51 55.23 -38.17
N ALA A 443 -54.33 55.72 -37.78
CA ALA A 443 -54.02 57.14 -37.84
C ALA A 443 -54.00 57.65 -39.29
N SER A 444 -53.58 56.82 -40.25
CA SER A 444 -53.63 57.16 -41.67
C SER A 444 -55.07 57.23 -42.18
N THR A 445 -55.95 56.28 -41.84
CA THR A 445 -57.37 56.34 -42.24
C THR A 445 -58.08 57.53 -41.62
N GLU A 446 -57.88 57.80 -40.33
CA GLU A 446 -58.42 58.99 -39.66
C GLU A 446 -57.94 60.30 -40.31
N PHE A 447 -56.68 60.36 -40.75
CA PHE A 447 -56.16 61.52 -41.47
C PHE A 447 -56.83 61.72 -42.84
N PHE A 448 -57.08 60.64 -43.59
CA PHE A 448 -57.77 60.74 -44.88
C PHE A 448 -59.24 61.12 -44.72
N ASP A 449 -59.94 60.56 -43.73
CA ASP A 449 -61.33 60.93 -43.45
C ASP A 449 -61.46 62.42 -43.07
N ALA A 450 -60.47 62.99 -42.37
CA ALA A 450 -60.44 64.41 -42.01
C ALA A 450 -60.08 65.37 -43.17
N VAL A 451 -59.59 64.86 -44.29
CA VAL A 451 -59.26 65.66 -45.49
C VAL A 451 -60.43 65.73 -46.47
N ASP A 452 -61.36 64.77 -46.42
CA ASP A 452 -62.56 64.73 -47.28
C ASP A 452 -63.78 65.48 -46.70
N GLU A 453 -63.74 65.91 -45.42
CA GLU A 453 -64.66 66.89 -44.82
C GLU A 453 -64.23 68.34 -45.07
#